data_AF-A0A096CBP0-F1
#
_entry.id   AF-A0A096CBP0-F1
#
_cell.length_a   1.000
_cell.length_b   1.000
_cell.length_c   1.000
_cell.angle_alpha   90.00
_cell.angle_beta   90.00
_cell.angle_gamma   90.00
#
_symmetry.space_group_name_H-M   'P 1'
#
loop_
_entity.id
_entity.type
_entity.pdbx_description
1 polymer ?
#
loop_
_entity_poly.entity_id
_entity_poly.type
_entity_poly.pdbx_seq_one_letter_code
_entity_poly.pdbx_strand_id
1 'polypeptide(L)'
;MTTCGNGKKRKRGALPKEDLTGHTFGELTALYPTEQRSGSSVVWACRCSCGKLVYVSRPHLLSGITKSCGHAKLVDLRGKRSGRLVGVKMMKQRYAGFVMWLCKCDCGSVFLLSSSGLKYNRVKSCGCLGKKQNARCPGCGRYFPITLDGTPTPQFCPDCAPKYAGRNWRVCPVCHKLFPSPPSSNAITCSAACSSVWKSLTHKGLRVNWSDESRQRLSAKGKTENLKLGTAAAQRSPIAGRFETNQNAKIWTLVDPCGNKITVRNLILWARENTDLFGKPEGDHSAHQIASGFQAIALTMCGKRKTPAMSYFGWTLKCPPEPAE
;
A
#
# COMPACT_ATOMS: atom_id res chain seq x y z
N MET A 1 5.81 16.11 68.52
CA MET A 1 4.53 16.73 68.09
C MET A 1 4.88 17.75 67.02
N THR A 2 4.70 17.40 65.74
CA THR A 2 5.06 18.28 64.62
C THR A 2 3.79 18.58 63.85
N THR A 3 3.32 19.83 63.98
CA THR A 3 2.11 20.36 63.36
C THR A 3 2.30 20.57 61.85
N CYS A 4 1.49 19.90 61.04
CA CYS A 4 1.42 20.09 59.58
C CYS A 4 0.67 21.38 59.22
N GLY A 5 1.34 22.29 58.52
CA GLY A 5 0.79 23.53 57.99
C GLY A 5 0.04 23.36 56.66
N ASN A 6 -1.29 23.50 56.75
CA ASN A 6 -2.19 24.29 55.89
C ASN A 6 -1.92 24.39 54.36
N GLY A 7 -2.54 23.49 53.58
CA GLY A 7 -2.70 23.63 52.13
C GLY A 7 -3.96 24.42 51.75
N LYS A 8 -3.80 25.65 51.26
CA LYS A 8 -4.87 26.50 50.71
C LYS A 8 -5.62 25.79 49.57
N LYS A 9 -6.83 25.30 49.84
CA LYS A 9 -7.75 24.80 48.78
C LYS A 9 -8.28 25.99 47.97
N ARG A 10 -7.91 26.07 46.68
CA ARG A 10 -8.55 26.98 45.71
C ARG A 10 -10.02 26.57 45.57
N LYS A 11 -10.94 27.40 46.07
CA LYS A 11 -12.37 27.32 45.75
C LYS A 11 -12.52 27.58 44.24
N ARG A 12 -12.76 26.52 43.45
CA ARG A 12 -13.22 26.65 42.07
C ARG A 12 -14.74 26.82 42.13
N GLY A 13 -15.22 27.98 41.68
CA GLY A 13 -16.65 28.27 41.58
C GLY A 13 -17.36 27.14 40.84
N ALA A 14 -18.44 26.64 41.44
CA ALA A 14 -19.34 25.69 40.79
C ALA A 14 -20.02 26.42 39.62
N LEU A 15 -19.74 26.00 38.39
CA LEU A 15 -20.53 26.42 37.24
C LEU A 15 -21.95 25.84 37.40
N PRO A 16 -23.00 26.61 37.08
CA PRO A 16 -24.38 26.17 37.19
C PRO A 16 -24.64 24.87 36.41
N LYS A 17 -25.76 24.22 36.74
CA LYS A 17 -26.31 23.00 36.14
C LYS A 17 -26.78 23.20 34.68
N GLU A 18 -26.19 24.16 33.99
CA GLU A 18 -26.71 24.75 32.77
C GLU A 18 -26.12 24.06 31.55
N ASP A 19 -26.94 24.07 30.51
CA ASP A 19 -26.76 23.50 29.20
C ASP A 19 -25.37 23.85 28.60
N LEU A 20 -24.68 22.85 28.02
CA LEU A 20 -23.39 23.05 27.36
C LEU A 20 -23.54 23.34 25.86
N THR A 21 -24.76 23.40 25.34
CA THR A 21 -25.03 23.63 23.91
C THR A 21 -24.31 24.89 23.42
N GLY A 22 -23.66 24.80 22.26
CA GLY A 22 -22.89 25.87 21.65
C GLY A 22 -21.50 26.11 22.26
N HIS A 23 -21.19 25.56 23.43
CA HIS A 23 -19.90 25.79 24.08
C HIS A 23 -18.78 24.96 23.45
N THR A 24 -17.61 25.58 23.34
CA THR A 24 -16.40 24.97 22.77
C THR A 24 -15.42 24.52 23.84
N PHE A 25 -15.01 23.26 23.79
CA PHE A 25 -14.04 22.61 24.68
C PHE A 25 -12.83 22.12 23.87
N GLY A 26 -11.87 23.03 23.64
CA GLY A 26 -10.80 22.79 22.66
C GLY A 26 -11.38 22.79 21.24
N GLU A 27 -11.23 21.66 20.52
CA GLU A 27 -11.71 21.45 19.15
C GLU A 27 -13.12 20.82 19.09
N LEU A 28 -13.83 20.75 20.22
CA LEU A 28 -15.16 20.15 20.33
C LEU A 28 -16.21 21.23 20.65
N THR A 29 -17.21 21.36 19.80
CA THR A 29 -18.41 22.16 20.08
C THR A 29 -19.53 21.23 20.55
N ALA A 30 -20.05 21.45 21.75
CA ALA A 30 -21.18 20.69 22.27
C ALA A 30 -22.46 21.07 21.51
N LEU A 31 -23.19 20.07 21.00
CA LEU A 31 -24.40 20.27 20.21
C LEU A 31 -25.67 20.08 21.06
N TYR A 32 -25.79 18.95 21.73
CA TYR A 32 -26.96 18.62 22.56
C TYR A 32 -26.63 17.51 23.57
N PRO A 33 -27.34 17.46 24.72
CA PRO A 33 -27.24 16.35 25.66
C PRO A 33 -27.91 15.10 25.06
N THR A 34 -27.36 13.91 25.34
CA THR A 34 -27.98 12.64 24.95
C THR A 34 -28.62 11.97 26.15
N GLU A 35 -29.43 10.93 25.89
CA GLU A 35 -30.00 10.09 26.94
C GLU A 35 -28.93 9.19 27.63
N GLN A 36 -27.75 9.07 27.03
CA GLN A 36 -26.69 8.21 27.56
C GLN A 36 -26.04 8.81 28.81
N ARG A 37 -25.75 7.93 29.77
CA ARG A 37 -25.09 8.28 31.03
C ARG A 37 -23.76 7.56 31.17
N SER A 38 -22.78 8.27 31.71
CA SER A 38 -21.50 7.71 32.15
C SER A 38 -21.37 7.98 33.65
N GLY A 39 -21.67 6.96 34.46
CA GLY A 39 -21.93 7.14 35.89
C GLY A 39 -23.13 8.08 36.11
N SER A 40 -22.97 9.07 36.98
CA SER A 40 -24.00 10.10 37.24
C SER A 40 -24.08 11.19 36.16
N SER A 41 -23.17 11.20 35.18
CA SER A 41 -23.00 12.31 34.24
C SER A 41 -23.66 12.08 32.88
N VAL A 42 -24.30 13.12 32.36
CA VAL A 42 -24.84 13.16 30.99
C VAL A 42 -23.70 13.11 29.97
N VAL A 43 -23.90 12.30 28.92
CA VAL A 43 -23.05 12.27 27.73
C VAL A 43 -23.56 13.28 26.72
N TRP A 44 -22.65 14.04 26.13
CA TRP A 44 -22.97 15.10 25.17
C TRP A 44 -22.53 14.70 23.77
N ALA A 45 -23.41 14.94 22.80
CA ALA A 45 -23.04 14.88 21.39
C ALA A 45 -22.26 16.16 21.05
N CYS A 46 -21.03 16.00 20.57
CA CYS A 46 -20.14 17.11 20.23
C CYS A 46 -19.69 17.00 18.78
N ARG A 47 -19.71 18.13 18.06
CA ARG A 47 -19.10 18.25 16.73
C ARG A 47 -17.66 18.67 16.90
N CYS A 48 -16.74 17.88 16.36
CA CYS A 48 -15.36 18.27 16.30
C CYS A 48 -15.11 19.24 15.13
N SER A 49 -14.09 20.10 15.22
CA SER A 49 -13.67 20.99 14.12
C SER A 49 -13.39 20.25 12.80
N CYS A 50 -12.96 18.97 12.88
CA CYS A 50 -12.79 18.10 11.71
C CYS A 50 -14.10 17.52 11.12
N GLY A 51 -15.26 17.94 11.65
CA GLY A 51 -16.59 17.49 11.22
C GLY A 51 -17.07 16.18 11.85
N LYS A 52 -16.20 15.42 12.54
CA LYS A 52 -16.59 14.16 13.19
C LYS A 52 -17.45 14.41 14.43
N LEU A 53 -18.56 13.69 14.53
CA LEU A 53 -19.41 13.64 15.73
C LEU A 53 -18.80 12.69 16.78
N VAL A 54 -18.72 13.12 18.04
CA VAL A 54 -18.22 12.32 19.17
C VAL A 54 -19.07 12.52 20.41
N TYR A 55 -19.09 11.48 21.27
CA TYR A 55 -19.89 11.45 22.49
C TYR A 55 -18.98 11.49 23.70
N VAL A 56 -19.11 12.53 24.52
CA VAL A 56 -18.19 12.80 25.64
C VAL A 56 -18.97 13.14 26.89
N SER A 57 -18.60 12.56 28.03
CA SER A 57 -19.23 12.87 29.32
C SER A 57 -18.94 14.31 29.75
N ARG A 58 -19.92 14.96 30.40
CA ARG A 58 -19.79 16.33 30.93
C ARG A 58 -18.51 16.56 31.75
N PRO A 59 -18.12 15.68 32.70
CA PRO A 59 -16.87 15.84 33.44
C PRO A 59 -15.63 15.84 32.55
N HIS A 60 -15.58 15.04 31.49
CA HIS A 60 -14.43 14.98 30.59
C HIS A 60 -14.31 16.20 29.66
N LEU A 61 -15.43 16.84 29.32
CA LEU A 61 -15.45 18.13 28.63
C LEU A 61 -14.93 19.24 29.55
N LEU A 62 -15.51 19.36 30.76
CA LEU A 62 -15.18 20.42 31.71
C LEU A 62 -13.76 20.31 32.28
N SER A 63 -13.27 19.10 32.53
CA SER A 63 -11.88 18.88 32.98
C SER A 63 -10.85 19.03 31.86
N GLY A 64 -11.28 19.14 30.60
CA GLY A 64 -10.39 19.22 29.45
C GLY A 64 -9.61 17.93 29.17
N ILE A 65 -10.04 16.78 29.69
CA ILE A 65 -9.45 15.46 29.37
C ILE A 65 -9.67 15.13 27.89
N THR A 66 -10.85 15.49 27.35
CA THR A 66 -11.21 15.25 25.95
C THR A 66 -11.40 16.58 25.23
N LYS A 67 -10.40 16.96 24.42
CA LYS A 67 -10.37 18.25 23.69
C LYS A 67 -10.57 18.13 22.18
N SER A 68 -10.70 16.91 21.66
CA SER A 68 -10.95 16.63 20.24
C SER A 68 -11.51 15.22 20.07
N CYS A 69 -11.95 14.85 18.87
CA CYS A 69 -12.35 13.48 18.53
C CYS A 69 -11.20 12.46 18.51
N GLY A 70 -10.04 12.81 19.10
CA GLY A 70 -8.78 12.09 19.01
C GLY A 70 -7.93 12.49 17.80
N HIS A 71 -8.41 13.39 16.93
CA HIS A 71 -7.64 13.86 15.78
C HIS A 71 -6.56 14.88 16.18
N ALA A 72 -6.73 15.64 17.27
CA ALA A 72 -5.68 16.55 17.75
C ALA A 72 -4.45 15.79 18.34
N LYS A 73 -4.55 14.46 18.51
CA LYS A 73 -3.37 13.59 18.77
C LYS A 73 -2.58 13.25 17.51
N LEU A 74 -3.06 13.63 16.32
CA LEU A 74 -2.37 13.44 15.05
C LEU A 74 -1.48 14.65 14.79
N VAL A 75 -0.37 14.73 15.54
CA VAL A 75 0.70 15.66 15.18
C VAL A 75 1.20 15.22 13.80
N ASP A 76 1.20 16.14 12.84
CA ASP A 76 1.85 15.91 11.57
C ASP A 76 3.36 15.88 11.79
N LEU A 77 3.95 14.71 11.63
CA LEU A 77 5.39 14.46 11.77
C LEU A 77 6.07 14.34 10.41
N ARG A 78 5.44 14.78 9.32
CA ARG A 78 6.10 14.90 8.02
C ARG A 78 7.30 15.85 8.14
N GLY A 79 8.44 15.44 7.62
CA GLY A 79 9.70 16.19 7.73
C GLY A 79 10.34 16.14 9.12
N LYS A 80 9.66 15.64 10.17
CA LYS A 80 10.27 15.49 11.48
C LYS A 80 11.41 14.50 11.40
N ARG A 81 12.60 14.94 11.83
CA ARG A 81 13.81 14.13 11.90
C ARG A 81 14.03 13.59 13.31
N SER A 82 14.41 12.33 13.38
CA SER A 82 14.87 11.61 14.57
C SER A 82 16.16 10.86 14.21
N GLY A 83 17.31 11.47 14.51
CA GLY A 83 18.60 10.99 14.04
C GLY A 83 18.64 10.91 12.51
N ARG A 84 18.77 9.70 11.97
CA ARG A 84 18.81 9.40 10.53
C ARG A 84 17.43 9.20 9.90
N LEU A 85 16.36 9.14 10.70
CA LEU A 85 15.00 8.88 10.21
C LEU A 85 14.25 10.20 10.00
N VAL A 86 13.53 10.31 8.88
CA VAL A 86 12.64 11.43 8.57
C VAL A 86 11.24 10.91 8.28
N GLY A 87 10.23 11.45 8.99
CA GLY A 87 8.83 11.12 8.75
C GLY A 87 8.37 11.53 7.35
N VAL A 88 7.79 10.61 6.60
CA VAL A 88 7.32 10.86 5.22
C VAL A 88 5.81 10.74 5.11
N LYS A 89 5.24 9.67 5.68
CA LYS A 89 3.82 9.38 5.52
C LYS A 89 3.25 8.75 6.78
N MET A 90 2.14 9.29 7.24
CA MET A 90 1.33 8.65 8.26
C MET A 90 0.65 7.39 7.70
N MET A 91 0.74 6.29 8.41
CA MET A 91 0.13 5.01 8.03
C MET A 91 -1.21 4.84 8.72
N LYS A 92 -2.11 4.08 8.09
CA LYS A 92 -3.40 3.72 8.70
C LYS A 92 -3.23 2.74 9.88
N GLN A 93 -2.13 1.99 9.87
CA GLN A 93 -1.80 1.01 10.90
C GLN A 93 -1.51 1.69 12.25
N ARG A 94 -1.92 1.03 13.34
CA ARG A 94 -1.59 1.42 14.72
C ARG A 94 -0.87 0.28 15.42
N TYR A 95 0.04 0.61 16.33
CA TYR A 95 0.73 -0.32 17.20
C TYR A 95 0.71 0.20 18.63
N ALA A 96 0.25 -0.61 19.58
CA ALA A 96 0.10 -0.24 20.99
C ALA A 96 -0.62 1.12 21.18
N GLY A 97 -1.68 1.37 20.40
CA GLY A 97 -2.45 2.63 20.43
C GLY A 97 -1.83 3.81 19.68
N PHE A 98 -0.56 3.73 19.26
CA PHE A 98 0.13 4.78 18.51
C PHE A 98 -0.03 4.59 17.00
N VAL A 99 -0.19 5.72 16.29
CA VAL A 99 -0.18 5.74 14.82
C VAL A 99 1.23 5.45 14.31
N MET A 100 1.34 4.58 13.30
CA MET A 100 2.60 4.26 12.64
C MET A 100 2.93 5.27 11.54
N TRP A 101 4.21 5.53 11.35
CA TRP A 101 4.77 6.46 10.39
C TRP A 101 5.78 5.74 9.52
N LEU A 102 5.62 5.86 8.21
CA LEU A 102 6.65 5.50 7.25
C LEU A 102 7.71 6.60 7.25
N CYS A 103 8.92 6.21 7.60
CA CYS A 103 10.08 7.08 7.66
C CYS A 103 11.09 6.66 6.59
N LYS A 104 11.77 7.63 5.99
CA LYS A 104 12.99 7.39 5.19
C LYS A 104 14.20 7.46 6.12
N CYS A 105 15.15 6.55 5.94
CA CYS A 105 16.43 6.59 6.61
C CYS A 105 17.49 7.15 5.67
N ASP A 106 18.43 7.94 6.19
CA ASP A 106 19.56 8.46 5.41
C ASP A 106 20.45 7.36 4.82
N CYS A 107 20.36 6.10 5.30
CA CYS A 107 21.04 4.97 4.67
C CYS A 107 20.37 4.49 3.36
N GLY A 108 19.25 5.10 2.95
CA GLY A 108 18.48 4.76 1.75
C GLY A 108 17.41 3.69 1.95
N SER A 109 17.22 3.20 3.19
CA SER A 109 16.11 2.30 3.54
C SER A 109 14.86 3.08 3.98
N VAL A 110 13.77 2.36 4.20
CA VAL A 110 12.56 2.88 4.86
C VAL A 110 12.26 2.08 6.12
N PHE A 111 11.57 2.70 7.06
CA PHE A 111 11.29 2.10 8.36
C PHE A 111 9.90 2.52 8.88
N LEU A 112 9.20 1.62 9.56
CA LEU A 112 7.94 1.93 10.23
C LEU A 112 8.21 2.27 11.69
N LEU A 113 7.84 3.47 12.11
CA LEU A 113 8.07 3.97 13.47
C LEU A 113 6.77 4.46 14.09
N SER A 114 6.57 4.26 15.39
CA SER A 114 5.42 4.84 16.08
C SER A 114 5.55 6.37 16.17
N SER A 115 4.42 7.07 16.18
CA SER A 115 4.36 8.53 16.38
C SER A 115 5.11 8.98 17.63
N SER A 116 5.08 8.21 18.73
CA SER A 116 5.85 8.50 19.94
C SER A 116 7.35 8.34 19.74
N GLY A 117 7.79 7.28 19.04
CA GLY A 117 9.19 7.04 18.73
C GLY A 117 9.80 8.15 17.87
N LEU A 118 9.03 8.66 16.90
CA LEU A 118 9.43 9.76 16.04
C LEU A 118 9.36 11.12 16.75
N LYS A 119 8.31 11.37 17.54
CA LYS A 119 8.11 12.66 18.25
C LYS A 119 9.19 12.90 19.31
N TYR A 120 9.53 11.88 20.08
CA TYR A 120 10.46 11.98 21.21
C TYR A 120 11.87 11.46 20.89
N ASN A 121 12.20 11.31 19.61
CA ASN A 121 13.52 10.90 19.12
C ASN A 121 14.08 9.60 19.72
N ARG A 122 13.21 8.65 20.09
CA ARG A 122 13.62 7.40 20.76
C ARG A 122 14.28 6.41 19.80
N VAL A 123 13.91 6.44 18.53
CA VAL A 123 14.49 5.59 17.48
C VAL A 123 15.19 6.47 16.46
N LYS A 124 16.51 6.30 16.35
CA LYS A 124 17.39 7.19 15.57
C LYS A 124 17.79 6.62 14.20
N SER A 125 17.46 5.36 13.90
CA SER A 125 17.77 4.72 12.62
C SER A 125 16.88 3.52 12.35
N CYS A 126 16.92 3.00 11.12
CA CYS A 126 16.28 1.75 10.75
C CYS A 126 17.05 0.49 11.23
N GLY A 127 17.99 0.63 12.16
CA GLY A 127 18.93 -0.43 12.58
C GLY A 127 20.31 -0.35 11.93
N CYS A 128 20.59 0.71 11.17
CA CYS A 128 21.89 0.93 10.52
C CYS A 128 22.91 1.70 11.40
N LEU A 129 22.60 1.92 12.69
CA LEU A 129 23.54 2.50 13.65
C LEU A 129 24.19 1.38 14.48
N GLY A 130 25.50 1.47 14.65
CA GLY A 130 26.29 0.58 15.49
C GLY A 130 26.55 1.18 16.88
N LYS A 131 27.48 0.54 17.61
CA LYS A 131 27.99 1.06 18.89
C LYS A 131 28.55 2.48 18.68
N LYS A 132 28.35 3.38 19.65
CA LYS A 132 28.74 4.80 19.60
C LYS A 132 28.11 5.64 18.48
N GLN A 133 26.94 5.24 17.95
CA GLN A 133 26.20 5.98 16.92
C GLN A 133 26.92 6.08 15.55
N ASN A 134 27.86 5.17 15.27
CA ASN A 134 28.46 5.04 13.94
C ASN A 134 27.48 4.46 12.91
N ALA A 135 27.62 4.85 11.65
CA ALA A 135 26.78 4.44 10.54
C ALA A 135 27.30 3.19 9.85
N ARG A 136 26.45 2.19 9.60
CA ARG A 136 26.79 1.06 8.72
C ARG A 136 26.65 1.46 7.26
N CYS A 137 27.74 1.43 6.50
CA CYS A 137 27.73 1.67 5.06
C CYS A 137 27.01 0.51 4.34
N PRO A 138 25.99 0.77 3.50
CA PRO A 138 25.29 -0.29 2.78
C PRO A 138 26.08 -0.86 1.60
N GLY A 139 27.13 -0.16 1.15
CA GLY A 139 28.01 -0.63 0.07
C GLY A 139 29.03 -1.67 0.53
N CYS A 140 29.76 -1.38 1.60
CA CYS A 140 30.85 -2.24 2.10
C CYS A 140 30.57 -2.91 3.45
N GLY A 141 29.46 -2.57 4.12
CA GLY A 141 29.10 -3.12 5.42
C GLY A 141 29.88 -2.58 6.62
N ARG A 142 30.95 -1.80 6.40
CA ARG A 142 31.79 -1.21 7.46
C ARG A 142 31.07 -0.07 8.18
N TYR A 143 31.44 0.15 9.44
CA TYR A 143 30.97 1.29 10.21
C TYR A 143 31.86 2.52 9.99
N PHE A 144 31.26 3.69 9.87
CA PHE A 144 31.96 4.97 9.72
C PHE A 144 31.33 6.05 10.63
N PRO A 145 32.11 7.05 11.07
CA PRO A 145 31.61 8.09 11.97
C PRO A 145 30.61 9.01 11.27
N ILE A 146 29.60 9.44 12.02
CA ILE A 146 28.61 10.44 11.61
C ILE A 146 28.19 11.30 12.80
N THR A 147 27.63 12.47 12.52
CA THR A 147 27.07 13.38 13.53
C THR A 147 25.55 13.36 13.44
N LEU A 148 24.86 13.33 14.60
CA LEU A 148 23.40 13.37 14.69
C LEU A 148 22.92 14.71 15.29
N ASP A 149 23.25 15.79 14.62
CA ASP A 149 22.89 17.18 14.96
C ASP A 149 21.53 17.63 14.40
N GLY A 150 20.85 16.73 13.68
CA GLY A 150 19.60 17.03 12.99
C GLY A 150 19.77 17.35 11.51
N THR A 151 20.99 17.29 10.97
CA THR A 151 21.24 17.36 9.53
C THR A 151 21.17 15.98 8.87
N PRO A 152 20.97 15.91 7.54
CA PRO A 152 21.09 14.65 6.80
C PRO A 152 22.49 14.07 6.87
N THR A 153 22.58 12.78 7.22
CA THR A 153 23.86 12.07 7.30
C THR A 153 24.21 11.36 5.98
N PRO A 154 25.50 11.13 5.68
CA PRO A 154 25.90 10.40 4.47
C PRO A 154 25.35 8.97 4.43
N GLN A 155 24.88 8.53 3.27
CA GLN A 155 24.43 7.15 3.04
C GLN A 155 25.61 6.16 3.06
N PHE A 156 26.71 6.53 2.41
CA PHE A 156 27.90 5.70 2.22
C PHE A 156 29.09 6.25 3.02
N CYS A 157 30.05 5.39 3.35
CA CYS A 157 31.33 5.83 3.88
C CYS A 157 32.14 6.60 2.81
N PRO A 158 33.16 7.38 3.20
CA PRO A 158 33.99 8.16 2.27
C PRO A 158 34.55 7.34 1.10
N ASP A 159 35.03 6.11 1.35
CA ASP A 159 35.59 5.24 0.30
C ASP A 159 34.54 4.70 -0.70
N CYS A 160 33.28 4.61 -0.28
CA CYS A 160 32.19 4.09 -1.09
C CYS A 160 31.40 5.20 -1.79
N ALA A 161 31.37 6.41 -1.24
CA ALA A 161 30.61 7.52 -1.81
C ALA A 161 30.94 7.79 -3.29
N PRO A 162 32.21 7.81 -3.73
CA PRO A 162 32.54 7.95 -5.16
C PRO A 162 32.02 6.80 -6.03
N LYS A 163 32.04 5.56 -5.52
CA LYS A 163 31.64 4.36 -6.25
C LYS A 163 30.14 4.32 -6.56
N TYR A 164 29.33 4.92 -5.68
CA TYR A 164 27.88 4.95 -5.79
C TYR A 164 27.34 6.32 -6.22
N ALA A 165 28.22 7.24 -6.63
CA ALA A 165 27.83 8.55 -7.11
C ALA A 165 26.99 8.47 -8.41
N GLY A 166 26.15 9.48 -8.63
CA GLY A 166 25.41 9.66 -9.90
C GLY A 166 24.18 8.75 -10.12
N ARG A 167 23.88 7.83 -9.19
CA ARG A 167 22.66 7.00 -9.24
C ARG A 167 21.94 7.04 -7.90
N ASN A 168 20.60 6.93 -7.94
CA ASN A 168 19.80 6.78 -6.73
C ASN A 168 19.86 5.33 -6.25
N TRP A 169 20.49 5.11 -5.09
CA TRP A 169 20.61 3.80 -4.46
C TRP A 169 19.73 3.69 -3.23
N ARG A 170 19.01 2.58 -3.12
CA ARG A 170 18.16 2.28 -1.96
C ARG A 170 18.57 0.98 -1.31
N VAL A 171 18.22 0.87 -0.03
CA VAL A 171 18.42 -0.35 0.76
C VAL A 171 17.06 -1.00 0.96
N CYS A 172 16.93 -2.26 0.57
CA CYS A 172 15.67 -2.97 0.70
C CYS A 172 15.33 -3.13 2.19
N PRO A 173 14.13 -2.72 2.67
CA PRO A 173 13.79 -2.81 4.09
C PRO A 173 13.48 -4.24 4.58
N VAL A 174 13.57 -5.24 3.69
CA VAL A 174 13.28 -6.65 3.99
C VAL A 174 14.56 -7.45 4.07
N CYS A 175 15.39 -7.44 3.03
CA CYS A 175 16.63 -8.21 2.98
C CYS A 175 17.90 -7.36 3.15
N HIS A 176 17.77 -6.04 3.30
CA HIS A 176 18.87 -5.08 3.42
C HIS A 176 19.84 -5.03 2.22
N LYS A 177 19.49 -5.65 1.09
CA LYS A 177 20.26 -5.56 -0.15
C LYS A 177 20.20 -4.14 -0.72
N LEU A 178 21.36 -3.64 -1.15
CA LEU A 178 21.50 -2.40 -1.92
C LEU A 178 21.05 -2.63 -3.37
N PHE A 179 20.21 -1.74 -3.91
CA PHE A 179 19.70 -1.84 -5.27
C PHE A 179 19.47 -0.45 -5.91
N PRO A 180 19.56 -0.34 -7.24
CA PRO A 180 19.29 0.92 -7.93
C PRO A 180 17.79 1.22 -7.96
N SER A 181 17.41 2.46 -7.68
CA SER A 181 16.04 2.97 -7.75
C SER A 181 16.05 4.33 -8.44
N PRO A 182 15.96 4.36 -9.79
CA PRO A 182 15.88 5.60 -10.55
C PRO A 182 14.78 6.53 -10.04
N PRO A 183 14.87 7.86 -10.20
CA PRO A 183 13.81 8.80 -9.79
C PRO A 183 12.42 8.46 -10.35
N SER A 184 12.36 7.90 -11.56
CA SER A 184 11.13 7.42 -12.21
C SER A 184 10.51 6.19 -11.53
N SER A 185 11.29 5.47 -10.72
CA SER A 185 10.89 4.26 -10.02
C SER A 185 10.62 4.57 -8.54
N ASN A 186 9.38 4.33 -8.11
CA ASN A 186 8.99 4.38 -6.69
C ASN A 186 9.30 3.06 -5.95
N ALA A 187 10.24 2.26 -6.46
CA ALA A 187 10.57 0.96 -5.89
C ALA A 187 11.22 1.11 -4.50
N ILE A 188 10.62 0.48 -3.50
CA ILE A 188 11.12 0.46 -2.12
C ILE A 188 11.90 -0.83 -1.83
N THR A 189 11.57 -1.91 -2.52
CA THR A 189 12.12 -3.26 -2.32
C THR A 189 12.88 -3.72 -3.55
N CYS A 190 13.91 -4.56 -3.37
CA CYS A 190 14.77 -5.00 -4.46
C CYS A 190 14.14 -6.06 -5.40
N SER A 191 13.05 -6.71 -4.99
CA SER A 191 12.41 -7.78 -5.77
C SER A 191 10.91 -7.89 -5.46
N ALA A 192 10.17 -8.61 -6.32
CA ALA A 192 8.76 -8.91 -6.09
C ALA A 192 8.52 -9.71 -4.81
N ALA A 193 9.41 -10.66 -4.48
CA ALA A 193 9.35 -11.41 -3.23
C ALA A 193 9.47 -10.48 -2.00
N CYS A 194 10.46 -9.58 -2.00
CA CYS A 194 10.60 -8.59 -0.92
C CYS A 194 9.41 -7.62 -0.89
N SER A 195 8.85 -7.25 -2.04
CA SER A 195 7.65 -6.42 -2.13
C SER A 195 6.45 -7.08 -1.44
N SER A 196 6.26 -8.38 -1.64
CA SER A 196 5.20 -9.15 -0.99
C SER A 196 5.34 -9.16 0.53
N VAL A 197 6.55 -9.44 1.04
CA VAL A 197 6.86 -9.39 2.47
C VAL A 197 6.68 -7.98 3.04
N TRP A 198 7.11 -6.95 2.32
CA TRP A 198 6.94 -5.57 2.78
C TRP A 198 5.47 -5.16 2.85
N LYS A 199 4.65 -5.59 1.88
CA LYS A 199 3.20 -5.38 1.91
C LYS A 199 2.57 -6.09 3.10
N SER A 200 2.96 -7.32 3.41
CA SER A 200 2.41 -8.04 4.58
C SER A 200 2.75 -7.33 5.90
N LEU A 201 3.97 -6.79 6.04
CA LEU A 201 4.38 -6.01 7.22
C LEU A 201 3.61 -4.68 7.36
N THR A 202 3.52 -3.91 6.26
CA THR A 202 2.89 -2.58 6.25
C THR A 202 1.37 -2.64 6.33
N HIS A 203 0.75 -3.74 5.90
CA HIS A 203 -0.69 -3.93 5.91
C HIS A 203 -1.18 -4.83 7.07
N LYS A 204 -0.28 -5.31 7.93
CA LYS A 204 -0.63 -6.18 9.06
C LYS A 204 -1.68 -5.52 9.96
N GLY A 205 -2.83 -6.18 10.15
CA GLY A 205 -3.93 -5.70 10.98
C GLY A 205 -4.86 -4.68 10.30
N LEU A 206 -4.63 -4.34 9.03
CA LEU A 206 -5.58 -3.56 8.24
C LEU A 206 -6.59 -4.52 7.58
N ARG A 207 -7.82 -4.55 8.10
CA ARG A 207 -8.95 -5.13 7.36
C ARG A 207 -9.35 -4.14 6.27
N VAL A 208 -9.10 -4.49 5.01
CA VAL A 208 -9.64 -3.72 3.88
C VAL A 208 -11.05 -4.24 3.61
N ASN A 209 -12.00 -3.87 4.48
CA ASN A 209 -13.41 -4.12 4.21
C ASN A 209 -13.84 -3.08 3.18
N TRP A 210 -13.72 -3.43 1.89
CA TRP A 210 -14.44 -2.69 0.86
C TRP A 210 -15.93 -2.95 1.07
N SER A 211 -16.68 -1.93 1.46
CA SER A 211 -18.13 -2.01 1.40
C SER A 211 -18.57 -2.14 -0.06
N ASP A 212 -19.70 -2.79 -0.31
CA ASP A 212 -20.23 -2.88 -1.68
C ASP A 212 -20.53 -1.49 -2.25
N GLU A 213 -20.92 -0.53 -1.42
CA GLU A 213 -20.99 0.89 -1.80
C GLU A 213 -19.63 1.47 -2.24
N SER A 214 -18.53 1.10 -1.59
CA SER A 214 -17.19 1.55 -1.98
C SER A 214 -16.77 0.94 -3.31
N ARG A 215 -17.17 -0.31 -3.58
CA ARG A 215 -16.94 -0.98 -4.86
C ARG A 215 -17.78 -0.35 -5.95
N GLN A 216 -19.07 -0.10 -5.68
CA GLN A 216 -19.99 0.57 -6.59
C GLN A 216 -19.54 2.01 -6.88
N ARG A 217 -19.13 2.80 -5.87
CA ARG A 217 -18.58 4.15 -6.09
C ARG A 217 -17.32 4.13 -6.96
N LEU A 218 -16.43 3.16 -6.77
CA LEU A 218 -15.23 3.03 -7.60
C LEU A 218 -15.57 2.60 -9.03
N SER A 219 -16.53 1.67 -9.20
CA SER A 219 -17.05 1.22 -10.49
C SER A 219 -17.74 2.38 -11.24
N ALA A 220 -18.59 3.13 -10.54
CA ALA A 220 -19.31 4.29 -11.06
C ALA A 220 -18.39 5.49 -11.34
N LYS A 221 -17.21 5.56 -10.70
CA LYS A 221 -16.21 6.61 -10.97
C LYS A 221 -15.71 6.60 -12.42
N GLY A 222 -16.01 5.54 -13.17
CA GLY A 222 -15.64 5.40 -14.57
C GLY A 222 -14.13 5.27 -14.76
N LYS A 223 -13.73 4.95 -15.99
CA LYS A 223 -12.33 4.99 -16.41
C LYS A 223 -11.92 6.46 -16.54
N THR A 224 -10.77 6.83 -15.97
CA THR A 224 -10.19 8.16 -16.20
C THR A 224 -9.95 8.36 -17.70
N GLU A 225 -9.94 9.60 -18.19
CA GLU A 225 -9.78 9.87 -19.63
C GLU A 225 -8.51 9.21 -20.22
N ASN A 226 -7.42 9.23 -19.46
CA ASN A 226 -6.19 8.50 -19.80
C ASN A 226 -6.38 6.98 -19.91
N LEU A 227 -7.23 6.39 -19.06
CA LEU A 227 -7.54 4.96 -19.09
C LEU A 227 -8.48 4.60 -20.26
N LYS A 228 -9.29 5.56 -20.76
CA LYS A 228 -10.09 5.39 -21.98
C LYS A 228 -9.20 5.39 -23.23
N LEU A 229 -8.21 6.29 -23.29
CA LEU A 229 -7.20 6.35 -24.36
C LEU A 229 -6.29 5.11 -24.41
N GLY A 230 -6.14 4.41 -23.29
CA GLY A 230 -5.34 3.21 -23.18
C GLY A 230 -5.76 2.09 -24.14
N THR A 231 -7.05 1.92 -24.43
CA THR A 231 -7.52 0.89 -25.38
C THR A 231 -7.10 1.21 -26.81
N ALA A 232 -7.27 2.46 -27.25
CA ALA A 232 -6.89 2.89 -28.60
C ALA A 232 -5.36 2.92 -28.80
N ALA A 233 -4.60 3.24 -27.75
CA ALA A 233 -3.14 3.13 -27.77
C ALA A 233 -2.69 1.67 -27.79
N ALA A 234 -3.34 0.78 -27.03
CA ALA A 234 -3.01 -0.63 -27.00
C ALA A 234 -3.39 -1.36 -28.31
N GLN A 235 -4.47 -0.96 -29.00
CA GLN A 235 -4.83 -1.46 -30.33
C GLN A 235 -3.78 -1.11 -31.40
N ARG A 236 -3.09 0.03 -31.25
CA ARG A 236 -2.00 0.45 -32.16
C ARG A 236 -0.64 -0.09 -31.74
N SER A 237 -0.55 -0.74 -30.57
CA SER A 237 0.73 -1.22 -30.04
C SER A 237 1.08 -2.58 -30.64
N PRO A 238 2.29 -2.73 -31.20
CA PRO A 238 2.76 -4.00 -31.71
C PRO A 238 3.03 -5.04 -30.60
N ILE A 239 3.05 -4.62 -29.33
CA ILE A 239 3.43 -5.46 -28.18
C ILE A 239 2.19 -5.93 -27.40
N ALA A 240 1.02 -5.34 -27.66
CA ALA A 240 -0.17 -5.61 -26.86
C ALA A 240 -0.80 -6.97 -27.20
N GLY A 241 -0.53 -7.97 -26.36
CA GLY A 241 -1.01 -9.36 -26.54
C GLY A 241 -2.53 -9.58 -26.58
N ARG A 242 -3.32 -8.53 -26.39
CA ARG A 242 -4.79 -8.59 -26.42
C ARG A 242 -5.39 -8.40 -27.81
N PHE A 243 -4.61 -7.91 -28.78
CA PHE A 243 -5.09 -7.52 -30.11
C PHE A 243 -4.34 -8.29 -31.22
N GLU A 244 -4.81 -8.14 -32.47
CA GLU A 244 -4.18 -8.75 -33.65
C GLU A 244 -2.78 -8.20 -33.93
N THR A 245 -2.49 -6.96 -33.49
CA THR A 245 -1.21 -6.28 -33.68
C THR A 245 -0.06 -6.88 -32.87
N ASN A 246 -0.29 -7.88 -32.03
CA ASN A 246 0.76 -8.51 -31.24
C ASN A 246 1.81 -9.22 -32.11
N GLN A 247 3.03 -8.68 -32.16
CA GLN A 247 4.19 -9.23 -32.87
C GLN A 247 4.64 -10.59 -32.34
N ASN A 248 4.34 -10.93 -31.09
CA ASN A 248 4.67 -12.25 -30.53
C ASN A 248 3.53 -13.28 -30.73
N ALA A 249 2.50 -12.92 -31.50
CA ALA A 249 1.43 -13.86 -31.81
C ALA A 249 1.95 -14.98 -32.71
N LYS A 250 1.30 -16.14 -32.64
CA LYS A 250 1.64 -17.32 -33.43
C LYS A 250 0.46 -17.68 -34.31
N ILE A 251 0.74 -18.12 -35.53
CA ILE A 251 -0.27 -18.64 -36.45
C ILE A 251 -0.59 -20.09 -36.04
N TRP A 252 -1.87 -20.38 -35.86
CA TRP A 252 -2.38 -21.70 -35.54
C TRP A 252 -3.27 -22.18 -36.68
N THR A 253 -3.13 -23.44 -37.05
CA THR A 253 -4.06 -24.09 -37.98
C THR A 253 -4.91 -25.09 -37.20
N LEU A 254 -6.09 -24.65 -36.79
CA LEU A 254 -7.08 -25.44 -36.07
C LEU A 254 -7.83 -26.32 -37.06
N VAL A 255 -8.22 -27.52 -36.61
CA VAL A 255 -9.13 -28.40 -37.35
C VAL A 255 -10.34 -28.66 -36.48
N ASP A 256 -11.52 -28.32 -36.99
CA ASP A 256 -12.79 -28.52 -36.29
C ASP A 256 -13.18 -30.02 -36.24
N PRO A 257 -14.21 -30.39 -35.44
CA PRO A 257 -14.68 -31.77 -35.37
C PRO A 257 -15.22 -32.32 -36.70
N CYS A 258 -15.55 -31.46 -37.66
CA CYS A 258 -16.04 -31.81 -39.00
C CYS A 258 -14.90 -31.94 -40.03
N GLY A 259 -13.65 -31.62 -39.66
CA GLY A 259 -12.48 -31.68 -40.52
C GLY A 259 -12.13 -30.38 -41.26
N ASN A 260 -12.85 -29.28 -41.01
CA ASN A 260 -12.58 -27.98 -41.63
C ASN A 260 -11.35 -27.33 -40.99
N LYS A 261 -10.52 -26.68 -41.81
CA LYS A 261 -9.27 -26.03 -41.37
C LYS A 261 -9.49 -24.53 -41.19
N ILE A 262 -9.11 -24.02 -40.01
CA ILE A 262 -9.21 -22.60 -39.66
C ILE A 262 -7.82 -22.09 -39.28
N THR A 263 -7.36 -21.02 -39.94
CA THR A 263 -6.07 -20.39 -39.64
C THR A 263 -6.29 -19.16 -38.76
N VAL A 264 -5.64 -19.12 -37.60
CA VAL A 264 -5.82 -18.04 -36.61
C VAL A 264 -4.48 -17.47 -36.18
N ARG A 265 -4.31 -16.14 -36.32
CA ARG A 265 -3.05 -15.43 -35.97
C ARG A 265 -2.89 -15.17 -34.47
N ASN A 266 -3.99 -15.02 -33.73
CA ASN A 266 -3.98 -14.86 -32.27
C ASN A 266 -5.01 -15.78 -31.63
N LEU A 267 -4.56 -16.95 -31.16
CA LEU A 267 -5.42 -17.98 -30.58
C LEU A 267 -6.25 -17.49 -29.38
N ILE A 268 -5.68 -16.65 -28.51
CA ILE A 268 -6.42 -16.16 -27.33
C ILE A 268 -7.50 -15.16 -27.76
N LEU A 269 -7.24 -14.34 -28.78
CA LEU A 269 -8.24 -13.44 -29.34
C LEU A 269 -9.38 -14.25 -29.98
N TRP A 270 -9.04 -15.19 -30.87
CA TRP A 270 -10.02 -16.07 -31.49
C TRP A 270 -10.87 -16.82 -30.45
N ALA A 271 -10.23 -17.35 -29.41
CA ALA A 271 -10.92 -18.07 -28.33
C ALA A 271 -11.91 -17.20 -27.53
N ARG A 272 -11.75 -15.88 -27.49
CA ARG A 272 -12.73 -14.97 -26.86
C ARG A 272 -14.00 -14.82 -27.69
N GLU A 273 -13.84 -14.80 -29.00
CA GLU A 273 -14.93 -14.59 -29.96
C GLU A 273 -15.71 -15.88 -30.25
N ASN A 274 -15.19 -17.02 -29.79
CA ASN A 274 -15.70 -18.36 -30.12
C ASN A 274 -15.88 -19.23 -28.87
N THR A 275 -16.22 -18.65 -27.71
CA THR A 275 -16.41 -19.42 -26.46
C THR A 275 -17.59 -20.38 -26.51
N ASP A 276 -18.61 -20.01 -27.29
CA ASP A 276 -19.83 -20.77 -27.59
C ASP A 276 -19.53 -22.11 -28.28
N LEU A 277 -18.55 -22.16 -29.19
CA LEU A 277 -18.10 -23.41 -29.84
C LEU A 277 -17.61 -24.48 -28.84
N PHE A 278 -17.27 -24.07 -27.62
CA PHE A 278 -16.79 -24.94 -26.54
C PHE A 278 -17.77 -25.02 -25.36
N GLY A 279 -18.98 -24.48 -25.51
CA GLY A 279 -19.99 -24.43 -24.45
C GLY A 279 -19.53 -23.67 -23.20
N LYS A 280 -18.70 -22.62 -23.37
CA LYS A 280 -18.13 -21.85 -22.25
C LYS A 280 -18.77 -20.45 -22.17
N PRO A 281 -18.88 -19.87 -20.96
CA PRO A 281 -19.37 -18.51 -20.79
C PRO A 281 -18.40 -17.50 -21.40
N GLU A 282 -18.90 -16.36 -21.86
CA GLU A 282 -18.05 -15.28 -22.39
C GLU A 282 -17.06 -14.75 -21.35
N GLY A 283 -15.86 -14.37 -21.81
CA GLY A 283 -14.87 -13.66 -21.00
C GLY A 283 -13.47 -14.27 -21.01
N ASP A 284 -12.53 -13.53 -20.42
CA ASP A 284 -11.10 -13.83 -20.48
C ASP A 284 -10.75 -15.20 -19.86
N HIS A 285 -11.42 -15.60 -18.79
CA HIS A 285 -11.16 -16.89 -18.14
C HIS A 285 -11.41 -18.06 -19.10
N SER A 286 -12.55 -18.06 -19.81
CA SER A 286 -12.90 -19.08 -20.79
C SER A 286 -11.93 -19.10 -21.97
N ALA A 287 -11.57 -17.93 -22.50
CA ALA A 287 -10.62 -17.82 -23.59
C ALA A 287 -9.24 -18.41 -23.24
N HIS A 288 -8.74 -18.18 -22.02
CA HIS A 288 -7.48 -18.77 -21.56
C HIS A 288 -7.58 -20.30 -21.41
N GLN A 289 -8.72 -20.82 -20.97
CA GLN A 289 -8.93 -22.28 -20.89
C GLN A 289 -8.90 -22.93 -22.28
N ILE A 290 -9.59 -22.32 -23.25
CA ILE A 290 -9.63 -22.81 -24.64
C ILE A 290 -8.21 -22.77 -25.24
N ALA A 291 -7.52 -21.63 -25.12
CA ALA A 291 -6.16 -21.49 -25.64
C ALA A 291 -5.18 -22.48 -24.97
N SER A 292 -5.30 -22.71 -23.66
CA SER A 292 -4.49 -23.69 -22.94
C SER A 292 -4.76 -25.13 -23.42
N GLY A 293 -5.99 -25.44 -23.85
CA GLY A 293 -6.34 -26.72 -24.46
C GLY A 293 -5.58 -26.96 -25.76
N PHE A 294 -5.58 -25.99 -26.67
CA PHE A 294 -4.81 -26.09 -27.92
C PHE A 294 -3.30 -26.07 -27.71
N GLN A 295 -2.81 -25.29 -26.74
CA GLN A 295 -1.38 -25.32 -26.36
C GLN A 295 -0.94 -26.70 -25.87
N ALA A 296 -1.81 -27.43 -25.16
CA ALA A 296 -1.54 -28.81 -24.75
C ALA A 296 -1.33 -29.75 -25.95
N ILE A 297 -2.14 -29.60 -27.00
CA ILE A 297 -2.03 -30.36 -28.25
C ILE A 297 -0.72 -30.02 -28.95
N ALA A 298 -0.41 -28.73 -29.11
CA ALA A 298 0.84 -28.28 -29.74
C ALA A 298 2.09 -28.79 -29.00
N LEU A 299 2.08 -28.81 -27.67
CA LEU A 299 3.18 -29.36 -26.87
C LEU A 299 3.33 -30.87 -27.05
N THR A 300 2.22 -31.59 -27.25
CA THR A 300 2.21 -33.02 -27.55
C THR A 300 2.83 -33.29 -28.91
N MET A 301 2.44 -32.54 -29.95
CA MET A 301 3.03 -32.64 -31.30
C MET A 301 4.55 -32.34 -31.29
N CYS A 302 5.01 -31.45 -30.42
CA CYS A 302 6.43 -31.15 -30.24
C CYS A 302 7.20 -32.17 -29.38
N GLY A 303 6.55 -33.23 -28.86
CA GLY A 303 7.17 -34.19 -27.94
C GLY A 303 7.55 -33.61 -26.56
N LYS A 304 7.01 -32.44 -26.19
CA LYS A 304 7.37 -31.70 -24.96
C LYS A 304 6.44 -31.97 -23.77
N ARG A 305 5.52 -32.93 -23.90
CA ARG A 305 4.50 -33.23 -22.88
C ARG A 305 4.54 -34.70 -22.49
N LYS A 306 4.54 -34.99 -21.18
CA LYS A 306 4.56 -36.37 -20.65
C LYS A 306 3.25 -37.12 -20.88
N THR A 307 2.11 -36.46 -20.67
CA THR A 307 0.78 -37.03 -20.93
C THR A 307 0.21 -36.43 -22.21
N PRO A 308 0.02 -37.23 -23.28
CA PRO A 308 -0.39 -36.69 -24.57
C PRO A 308 -1.80 -36.11 -24.52
N ALA A 309 -1.99 -34.96 -25.14
CA ALA A 309 -3.29 -34.35 -25.39
C ALA A 309 -3.50 -34.30 -26.90
N MET A 310 -4.44 -35.10 -27.41
CA MET A 310 -4.63 -35.27 -28.85
C MET A 310 -5.71 -34.35 -29.43
N SER A 311 -6.71 -33.98 -28.63
CA SER A 311 -7.81 -33.10 -29.02
C SER A 311 -8.33 -32.28 -27.84
N TYR A 312 -9.10 -31.23 -28.15
CA TYR A 312 -9.81 -30.41 -27.18
C TYR A 312 -11.23 -30.18 -27.69
N PHE A 313 -12.25 -30.76 -27.02
CA PHE A 313 -13.65 -30.74 -27.50
C PHE A 313 -13.80 -31.25 -28.95
N GLY A 314 -13.02 -32.26 -29.34
CA GLY A 314 -13.03 -32.81 -30.71
C GLY A 314 -12.20 -31.99 -31.71
N TRP A 315 -11.74 -30.80 -31.35
CA TRP A 315 -10.84 -30.00 -32.19
C TRP A 315 -9.40 -30.48 -32.09
N THR A 316 -8.66 -30.37 -33.19
CA THR A 316 -7.25 -30.75 -33.28
C THR A 316 -6.41 -29.65 -33.93
N LEU A 317 -5.09 -29.87 -34.04
CA LEU A 317 -4.17 -28.99 -34.75
C LEU A 317 -3.59 -29.71 -35.95
N LYS A 318 -3.53 -29.03 -37.10
CA LYS A 318 -2.88 -29.57 -38.30
C LYS A 318 -1.35 -29.63 -38.14
N CYS A 319 -0.78 -28.60 -37.54
CA CYS A 319 0.66 -28.46 -37.31
C CYS A 319 0.93 -27.68 -36.02
N PRO A 320 2.16 -27.76 -35.47
CA PRO A 320 2.60 -26.87 -34.39
C PRO A 320 2.50 -25.39 -34.80
N PRO A 321 2.21 -24.48 -33.86
CA PRO A 321 2.02 -23.06 -34.17
C PRO A 321 3.34 -22.37 -34.51
N GLU A 322 3.33 -21.60 -35.59
CA GLU A 322 4.49 -20.88 -36.15
C GLU A 322 4.48 -19.40 -35.75
N PRO A 323 5.62 -18.71 -35.69
CA PRO A 323 5.66 -17.26 -35.46
C PRO A 323 4.85 -16.52 -36.54
N ALA A 324 4.09 -15.50 -36.16
CA ALA A 324 3.42 -14.64 -37.12
C ALA A 324 4.43 -13.59 -37.65
N GLU A 325 4.79 -13.67 -38.93
CA GLU A 325 5.60 -12.64 -39.62
C GLU A 325 4.91 -11.26 -39.58
#